data_AF-A0A922SNI1-F1
#
_entry.id   AF-A0A922SNI1-F1
#
_cell.length_a   1.000
_cell.length_b   1.000
_cell.length_c   1.000
_cell.angle_alpha   90.00
_cell.angle_beta   90.00
_cell.angle_gamma   90.00
#
_symmetry.space_group_name_H-M   'P 1'
#
loop_
_entity.id
_entity.type
_entity.pdbx_description
1 polymer ?
#
loop_
_entity_poly.entity_id
_entity_poly.type
_entity_poly.pdbx_seq_one_letter_code
_entity_poly.pdbx_strand_id
1 'polypeptide(L)'
;MKACVVQELGWCACDVIGSLEMLESLELGECTFGASFAGVLARLARLRRVRLERGTAACGAPALLRALATRPLLTRLELVNIDVKPGFDDALAACRNVQRLLIIPTYVSQSATTNRQVLSGVLRLAASLTHLMWGVTIELLRVTELFIDQCEQAGEPKRRDVGECIPVLKPVPGCRAAEAGGGAGPPQVEILPLPTLQRLLSQQLPHTKLKLLRIPFHATWRQSLADFQ
;
A
#
# COMPACT_ATOMS: atom_id res chain seq x y z
N MET A 1 -17.04 4.89 -22.35
CA MET A 1 -16.09 4.88 -21.21
C MET A 1 -15.61 6.32 -21.03
N LYS A 2 -16.00 7.02 -19.96
CA LYS A 2 -15.48 8.36 -19.67
C LYS A 2 -14.35 8.21 -18.66
N ALA A 3 -13.11 8.41 -19.12
CA ALA A 3 -11.93 8.45 -18.27
C ALA A 3 -11.47 9.91 -18.18
N CYS A 4 -11.20 10.39 -16.98
CA CYS A 4 -10.60 11.70 -16.75
C CYS A 4 -9.24 11.47 -16.10
N VAL A 5 -8.18 11.87 -16.80
CA VAL A 5 -6.82 11.94 -16.26
C VAL A 5 -6.60 13.41 -15.95
N VAL A 6 -6.35 13.73 -14.68
CA VAL A 6 -6.02 15.09 -14.30
C VAL A 6 -4.66 15.08 -13.64
N GLN A 7 -3.78 15.91 -14.19
CA GLN A 7 -2.44 16.18 -13.67
C GLN A 7 -2.42 17.61 -13.15
N GLU A 8 -1.70 17.85 -12.04
CA GLU A 8 -1.51 19.18 -11.46
C GLU A 8 -2.81 19.92 -11.04
N LEU A 9 -3.77 19.21 -10.43
CA LEU A 9 -4.86 19.88 -9.71
C LEU A 9 -4.26 20.67 -8.53
N GLY A 10 -4.07 21.97 -8.73
CA GLY A 10 -3.89 22.90 -7.61
C GLY A 10 -5.05 22.79 -6.60
N TRP A 11 -4.87 23.38 -5.42
CA TRP A 11 -5.80 23.22 -4.29
C TRP A 11 -7.28 23.59 -4.58
N CYS A 12 -7.55 24.42 -5.60
CA CYS A 12 -8.87 24.99 -5.86
C CYS A 12 -9.84 24.15 -6.73
N ALA A 13 -9.40 23.08 -7.40
CA ALA A 13 -10.24 22.42 -8.44
C ALA A 13 -10.76 21.01 -8.07
N CYS A 14 -10.51 20.54 -6.85
CA CYS A 14 -10.99 19.22 -6.40
C CYS A 14 -12.52 19.11 -6.35
N ASP A 15 -13.24 20.19 -6.05
CA ASP A 15 -14.71 20.13 -5.95
C ASP A 15 -15.40 19.89 -7.29
N VAL A 16 -14.82 20.37 -8.40
CA VAL A 16 -15.33 20.15 -9.76
C VAL A 16 -15.33 18.66 -10.11
N ILE A 17 -14.35 17.90 -9.62
CA ILE A 17 -14.35 16.44 -9.80
C ILE A 17 -15.62 15.84 -9.19
N GLY A 18 -16.05 16.34 -8.03
CA GLY A 18 -17.21 15.84 -7.30
C GLY A 18 -18.53 16.02 -8.03
N SER A 19 -18.63 16.96 -8.96
CA SER A 19 -19.82 17.13 -9.83
C SER A 19 -19.85 16.19 -11.03
N LEU A 20 -18.81 15.39 -11.25
CA LEU A 20 -18.76 14.39 -12.33
C LEU A 20 -19.44 13.09 -11.91
N GLU A 21 -20.77 13.12 -11.72
CA GLU A 21 -21.54 11.99 -11.17
C GLU A 21 -21.44 10.68 -11.98
N MET A 22 -21.15 10.80 -13.28
CA MET A 22 -20.98 9.68 -14.21
C MET A 22 -19.52 9.20 -14.33
N LEU A 23 -18.60 9.71 -13.50
CA LEU A 23 -17.19 9.33 -13.55
C LEU A 23 -16.98 7.90 -13.05
N GLU A 24 -16.46 7.04 -13.93
CA GLU A 24 -16.16 5.65 -13.59
C GLU A 24 -14.67 5.40 -13.31
N SER A 25 -13.80 6.27 -13.82
CA SER A 25 -12.35 6.10 -13.75
C SER A 25 -11.72 7.45 -13.41
N LEU A 26 -11.02 7.50 -12.29
CA LEU A 26 -10.29 8.67 -11.83
C LEU A 26 -8.81 8.32 -11.68
N GLU A 27 -7.97 9.10 -12.33
CA GLU A 27 -6.51 9.00 -12.18
C GLU A 27 -5.95 10.38 -11.89
N LEU A 28 -5.26 10.49 -10.76
CA LEU A 28 -4.63 11.72 -10.29
C LEU A 28 -3.13 11.47 -10.11
N GLY A 29 -2.36 11.96 -11.07
CA GLY A 29 -0.90 11.95 -11.07
C GLY A 29 -0.34 13.25 -10.49
N GLU A 30 0.66 13.15 -9.63
CA GLU A 30 1.42 14.30 -9.10
C GLU A 30 0.56 15.45 -8.52
N CYS A 31 -0.61 15.14 -7.97
CA CYS A 31 -1.53 16.12 -7.40
C CYS A 31 -1.35 16.26 -5.89
N THR A 32 -1.47 17.48 -5.37
CA THR A 32 -1.54 17.72 -3.93
C THR A 32 -3.00 17.86 -3.49
N PHE A 33 -3.58 16.77 -3.01
CA PHE A 33 -4.91 16.78 -2.39
C PHE A 33 -4.80 16.58 -0.88
N GLY A 34 -5.58 17.35 -0.12
CA GLY A 34 -5.71 17.19 1.32
C GLY A 34 -6.80 16.19 1.71
N ALA A 35 -6.95 15.95 3.01
CA ALA A 35 -7.98 15.06 3.54
C ALA A 35 -9.43 15.40 3.12
N SER A 36 -9.71 16.67 2.80
CA SER A 36 -11.02 17.12 2.29
C SER A 36 -11.42 16.43 0.97
N PHE A 37 -10.45 15.94 0.19
CA PHE A 37 -10.69 15.21 -1.04
C PHE A 37 -11.49 13.91 -0.82
N ALA A 38 -11.49 13.37 0.40
CA ALA A 38 -12.37 12.27 0.79
C ALA A 38 -13.85 12.60 0.53
N GLY A 39 -14.29 13.84 0.82
CA GLY A 39 -15.64 14.30 0.55
C GLY A 39 -15.97 14.33 -0.94
N VAL A 40 -14.99 14.65 -1.79
CA VAL A 40 -15.13 14.61 -3.24
C VAL A 40 -15.33 13.17 -3.72
N LEU A 41 -14.47 12.24 -3.29
CA LEU A 41 -14.56 10.82 -3.65
C LEU A 41 -15.90 10.20 -3.22
N ALA A 42 -16.44 10.63 -2.07
CA ALA A 42 -17.73 10.17 -1.57
C ALA A 42 -18.93 10.58 -2.44
N ARG A 43 -18.79 11.59 -3.32
CA ARG A 43 -19.84 11.98 -4.27
C ARG A 43 -19.84 11.16 -5.57
N LEU A 44 -18.73 10.49 -5.90
CA LEU A 44 -18.55 9.77 -7.17
C LEU A 44 -19.18 8.36 -7.12
N ALA A 45 -20.51 8.28 -7.23
CA ALA A 45 -21.26 7.03 -7.07
C ALA A 45 -20.95 5.95 -8.14
N ARG A 46 -20.50 6.35 -9.33
CA ARG A 46 -20.20 5.44 -10.45
C ARG A 46 -18.74 4.98 -10.51
N LEU A 47 -17.92 5.39 -9.55
CA LEU A 47 -16.49 5.16 -9.55
C LEU A 47 -16.16 3.66 -9.44
N ARG A 48 -15.44 3.15 -10.45
CA ARG A 48 -15.02 1.75 -10.59
C ARG A 48 -13.50 1.59 -10.45
N ARG A 49 -12.75 2.59 -10.88
CA ARG A 49 -11.28 2.58 -10.89
C ARG A 49 -10.74 3.88 -10.34
N VAL A 50 -9.82 3.76 -9.40
CA VAL A 50 -9.11 4.89 -8.83
C VAL A 50 -7.62 4.63 -8.86
N ARG A 51 -6.88 5.62 -9.35
CA ARG A 51 -5.43 5.70 -9.24
C ARG A 51 -5.04 7.01 -8.60
N LEU A 52 -4.30 6.94 -7.49
CA LEU A 52 -3.77 8.08 -6.76
C LEU A 52 -2.25 7.96 -6.70
N GLU A 53 -1.56 8.98 -7.17
CA GLU A 53 -0.11 9.07 -7.11
C GLU A 53 0.36 10.18 -6.16
N ARG A 54 1.47 9.94 -5.45
CA ARG A 54 2.14 10.93 -4.59
C ARG A 54 1.20 11.62 -3.59
N GLY A 55 0.45 10.84 -2.81
CA GLY A 55 -0.32 11.40 -1.70
C GLY A 55 0.63 12.09 -0.73
N THR A 56 0.49 13.42 -0.60
CA THR A 56 1.26 14.17 0.41
C THR A 56 0.93 13.64 1.81
N ALA A 57 1.79 13.92 2.80
CA ALA A 57 1.46 13.64 4.20
C ALA A 57 0.12 14.25 4.63
N ALA A 58 -0.30 15.34 3.97
CA ALA A 58 -1.59 16.00 4.18
C ALA A 58 -2.80 15.28 3.55
N CYS A 59 -2.60 14.30 2.65
CA CYS A 59 -3.71 13.67 1.94
C CYS A 59 -4.57 12.77 2.83
N GLY A 60 -4.06 12.36 3.99
CA GLY A 60 -4.83 11.57 4.95
C GLY A 60 -5.35 10.27 4.34
N ALA A 61 -4.45 9.42 3.83
CA ALA A 61 -4.80 8.17 3.13
C ALA A 61 -5.92 7.34 3.79
N PRO A 62 -6.00 7.19 5.13
CA PRO A 62 -7.14 6.51 5.77
C PRO A 62 -8.50 7.16 5.47
N ALA A 63 -8.60 8.49 5.43
CA ALA A 63 -9.86 9.19 5.13
C ALA A 63 -10.28 8.95 3.67
N LEU A 64 -9.33 9.00 2.73
CA LEU A 64 -9.57 8.70 1.32
C LEU A 64 -10.07 7.27 1.13
N LEU A 65 -9.40 6.30 1.75
CA LEU A 65 -9.79 4.90 1.71
C LEU A 65 -11.18 4.67 2.30
N ARG A 66 -11.53 5.30 3.42
CA ARG A 66 -12.89 5.22 3.98
C ARG A 66 -13.94 5.79 3.05
N ALA A 67 -13.67 6.91 2.38
CA ALA A 67 -14.59 7.44 1.37
C ALA A 67 -14.75 6.47 0.19
N LEU A 68 -13.64 5.92 -0.31
CA LEU A 68 -13.63 4.93 -1.38
C LEU A 68 -14.34 3.63 -1.00
N ALA A 69 -14.25 3.19 0.26
CA ALA A 69 -14.95 2.01 0.77
C ALA A 69 -16.47 2.13 0.67
N THR A 70 -17.02 3.35 0.69
CA THR A 70 -18.45 3.58 0.48
C THR A 70 -18.89 3.45 -0.99
N ARG A 71 -17.96 3.24 -1.93
CA ARG A 71 -18.26 3.12 -3.36
C ARG A 71 -18.53 1.66 -3.72
N PRO A 72 -19.79 1.28 -4.03
CA PRO A 72 -20.14 -0.12 -4.25
C PRO A 72 -19.55 -0.70 -5.55
N LEU A 73 -19.21 0.16 -6.52
CA LEU A 73 -18.71 -0.24 -7.82
C LEU A 73 -17.18 -0.25 -7.93
N LEU A 74 -16.47 0.20 -6.88
CA LEU A 74 -15.01 0.32 -6.90
C LEU A 74 -14.36 -1.07 -6.84
N THR A 75 -13.77 -1.51 -7.94
CA THR A 75 -13.12 -2.81 -8.05
C THR A 75 -11.62 -2.73 -8.30
N ARG A 76 -11.12 -1.59 -8.78
CA ARG A 76 -9.68 -1.37 -9.04
C ARG A 76 -9.17 -0.16 -8.26
N LEU A 77 -8.12 -0.39 -7.48
CA LEU A 77 -7.46 0.65 -6.69
C LEU A 77 -5.95 0.60 -6.92
N GLU A 78 -5.37 1.73 -7.29
CA GLU A 78 -3.93 1.91 -7.48
C GLU A 78 -3.46 3.05 -6.57
N LEU A 79 -2.59 2.73 -5.62
CA LEU A 79 -2.01 3.66 -4.65
C LEU A 79 -0.50 3.69 -4.87
N VAL A 80 -0.02 4.71 -5.56
CA VAL A 80 1.38 4.82 -5.98
C VAL A 80 2.07 5.94 -5.22
N ASN A 81 3.20 5.64 -4.60
CA ASN A 81 3.92 6.53 -3.70
C ASN A 81 2.99 7.17 -2.65
N ILE A 82 2.15 6.35 -2.00
CA ILE A 82 1.24 6.82 -0.95
C ILE A 82 1.90 6.78 0.43
N ASP A 83 1.70 7.82 1.24
CA ASP A 83 2.11 7.80 2.65
C ASP A 83 1.15 6.92 3.48
N VAL A 84 1.73 6.01 4.27
CA VAL A 84 1.00 5.06 5.10
C VAL A 84 1.09 5.50 6.55
N LYS A 85 -0.06 5.81 7.15
CA LYS A 85 -0.20 6.29 8.52
C LYS A 85 -1.00 5.31 9.37
N PRO A 86 -0.98 5.44 10.72
CA PRO A 86 -1.84 4.63 11.57
C PRO A 86 -3.31 4.64 11.13
N GLY A 87 -3.94 3.46 11.14
CA GLY A 87 -5.31 3.25 10.68
C GLY A 87 -5.47 3.11 9.16
N PHE A 88 -4.36 3.11 8.40
CA PHE A 88 -4.37 2.78 6.97
C PHE A 88 -4.88 1.37 6.73
N ASP A 89 -4.42 0.42 7.53
CA ASP A 89 -4.80 -0.98 7.42
C ASP A 89 -6.32 -1.16 7.58
N ASP A 90 -6.93 -0.53 8.58
CA ASP A 90 -8.38 -0.63 8.84
C ASP A 90 -9.19 0.04 7.72
N ALA A 91 -8.70 1.17 7.21
CA ALA A 91 -9.32 1.86 6.11
C ALA A 91 -9.23 1.08 4.80
N LEU A 92 -8.09 0.43 4.52
CA LEU A 92 -7.93 -0.43 3.35
C LEU A 92 -8.83 -1.67 3.45
N ALA A 93 -8.90 -2.30 4.63
CA ALA A 93 -9.77 -3.46 4.88
C ALA A 93 -11.27 -3.14 4.72
N ALA A 94 -11.67 -1.88 4.86
CA ALA A 94 -13.04 -1.45 4.61
C ALA A 94 -13.42 -1.46 3.12
N CYS A 95 -12.45 -1.43 2.19
CA CYS A 95 -12.65 -1.44 0.75
C CYS A 95 -13.01 -2.84 0.20
N ARG A 96 -14.07 -3.45 0.74
CA ARG A 96 -14.47 -4.86 0.51
C ARG A 96 -14.87 -5.21 -0.92
N ASN A 97 -15.04 -4.24 -1.81
CA ASN A 97 -15.34 -4.47 -3.22
C ASN A 97 -14.08 -4.47 -4.10
N VAL A 98 -12.92 -4.07 -3.56
CA VAL A 98 -11.68 -4.01 -4.31
C VAL A 98 -11.22 -5.43 -4.65
N GLN A 99 -11.05 -5.67 -5.95
CA GLN A 99 -10.64 -6.93 -6.54
C GLN A 99 -9.20 -6.86 -7.05
N ARG A 100 -8.75 -5.70 -7.54
CA ARG A 100 -7.41 -5.51 -8.07
C ARG A 100 -6.75 -4.33 -7.36
N LEU A 101 -5.65 -4.60 -6.66
CA LEU A 101 -4.90 -3.61 -5.88
C LEU A 101 -3.46 -3.51 -6.38
N LEU A 102 -3.02 -2.30 -6.69
CA LEU A 102 -1.61 -1.93 -6.76
C LEU A 102 -1.29 -1.03 -5.58
N ILE A 103 -0.26 -1.39 -4.80
CA ILE A 103 0.24 -0.56 -3.73
C ILE A 103 1.75 -0.40 -3.80
N ILE A 104 2.19 0.86 -3.80
CA ILE A 104 3.59 1.26 -3.69
C ILE A 104 3.63 2.36 -2.63
N PRO A 105 3.95 2.05 -1.37
CA PRO A 105 3.99 3.05 -0.32
C PRO A 105 5.30 3.87 -0.36
N THR A 106 5.33 5.01 0.32
CA THR A 106 6.57 5.75 0.58
C THR A 106 7.19 5.34 1.92
N TYR A 107 8.52 5.40 2.00
CA TYR A 107 9.30 4.94 3.15
C TYR A 107 10.20 6.06 3.66
N VAL A 108 9.60 7.08 4.30
CA VAL A 108 10.36 8.26 4.77
C VAL A 108 11.05 8.03 6.11
N SER A 109 10.37 7.40 7.09
CA SER A 109 10.96 7.23 8.44
C SER A 109 10.55 5.95 9.19
N GLN A 110 9.42 5.33 8.87
CA GLN A 110 8.90 4.17 9.62
C GLN A 110 8.56 2.99 8.72
N SER A 111 9.54 2.50 7.96
CA SER A 111 9.34 1.43 6.97
C SER A 111 8.75 0.15 7.57
N ALA A 112 9.21 -0.26 8.76
CA ALA A 112 8.66 -1.42 9.48
C ALA A 112 7.17 -1.27 9.81
N THR A 113 6.76 -0.07 10.24
CA THR A 113 5.36 0.27 10.54
C THR A 113 4.54 0.29 9.26
N THR A 114 5.04 0.95 8.21
CA THR A 114 4.41 1.01 6.89
C THR A 114 4.13 -0.39 6.34
N ASN A 115 5.13 -1.27 6.34
CA ASN A 115 4.97 -2.63 5.82
C ASN A 115 3.98 -3.45 6.65
N ARG A 116 3.97 -3.30 7.98
CA ARG A 116 2.96 -3.95 8.84
C ARG A 116 1.55 -3.48 8.51
N GLN A 117 1.35 -2.17 8.34
CA GLN A 117 0.05 -1.57 8.00
C GLN A 117 -0.43 -2.04 6.62
N VAL A 118 0.42 -2.01 5.60
CA VAL A 118 0.08 -2.52 4.27
C VAL A 118 -0.26 -4.01 4.32
N LEU A 119 0.58 -4.83 4.95
CA LEU A 119 0.35 -6.26 5.05
C LEU A 119 -0.96 -6.57 5.80
N SER A 120 -1.20 -5.95 6.96
CA SER A 120 -2.44 -6.07 7.74
C SER A 120 -3.69 -5.73 6.92
N GLY A 121 -3.67 -4.62 6.18
CA GLY A 121 -4.81 -4.19 5.36
C GLY A 121 -5.07 -5.13 4.19
N VAL A 122 -4.02 -5.53 3.47
CA VAL A 122 -4.09 -6.43 2.30
C VAL A 122 -4.64 -7.80 2.70
N LEU A 123 -4.14 -8.40 3.79
CA LEU A 123 -4.60 -9.72 4.23
C LEU A 123 -6.09 -9.73 4.58
N ARG A 124 -6.63 -8.61 5.07
CA ARG A 124 -8.06 -8.47 5.38
C ARG A 124 -8.96 -8.26 4.16
N LEU A 125 -8.38 -8.13 2.97
CA LEU A 125 -9.10 -8.14 1.70
C LEU A 125 -9.19 -9.55 1.07
N ALA A 126 -8.79 -10.61 1.77
CA ALA A 126 -8.75 -11.99 1.25
C ALA A 126 -10.05 -12.46 0.58
N ALA A 127 -11.21 -11.98 1.04
CA ALA A 127 -12.51 -12.37 0.50
C ALA A 127 -12.84 -11.73 -0.87
N SER A 128 -12.22 -10.59 -1.21
CA SER A 128 -12.55 -9.83 -2.43
C SER A 128 -11.38 -9.73 -3.41
N LEU A 129 -10.15 -9.78 -2.91
CA LEU A 129 -8.96 -9.50 -3.68
C LEU A 129 -8.61 -10.67 -4.61
N THR A 130 -8.55 -10.40 -5.91
CA THR A 130 -8.19 -11.37 -6.95
C THR A 130 -6.81 -11.11 -7.55
N HIS A 131 -6.33 -9.86 -7.49
CA HIS A 131 -5.01 -9.47 -8.00
C HIS A 131 -4.33 -8.48 -7.05
N LEU A 132 -3.08 -8.77 -6.67
CA LEU A 132 -2.25 -7.89 -5.87
C LEU A 132 -0.92 -7.62 -6.57
N MET A 133 -0.63 -6.34 -6.84
CA MET A 133 0.71 -5.83 -7.11
C MET A 133 1.21 -5.09 -5.88
N TRP A 134 2.34 -5.51 -5.34
CA TRP A 134 3.04 -4.75 -4.31
C TRP A 134 4.40 -4.33 -4.85
N GLY A 135 4.58 -3.03 -5.05
CA GLY A 135 5.88 -2.45 -5.39
C GLY A 135 6.74 -2.23 -4.16
N VAL A 136 7.90 -2.88 -4.16
CA VAL A 136 8.98 -2.65 -3.22
C VAL A 136 10.07 -1.85 -3.92
N THR A 137 10.39 -0.69 -3.36
CA THR A 137 11.39 0.21 -3.94
C THR A 137 12.78 -0.32 -3.66
N ILE A 138 13.67 -0.28 -4.65
CA ILE A 138 15.09 -0.70 -4.50
C ILE A 138 15.77 0.08 -3.37
N GLU A 139 15.40 1.34 -3.19
CA GLU A 139 15.90 2.22 -2.14
C GLU A 139 15.58 1.67 -0.73
N LEU A 140 14.39 1.10 -0.53
CA LEU A 140 14.04 0.43 0.74
C LEU A 140 14.92 -0.81 0.94
N LEU A 141 15.08 -1.63 -0.10
CA LEU A 141 15.85 -2.87 -0.02
C LEU A 141 17.30 -2.56 0.39
N ARG A 142 17.92 -1.55 -0.21
CA ARG A 142 19.28 -1.09 0.13
C ARG A 142 19.38 -0.58 1.55
N VAL A 143 18.42 0.23 2.02
CA VAL A 143 18.43 0.71 3.42
C VAL A 143 18.28 -0.45 4.41
N THR A 144 17.51 -1.48 4.03
CA THR A 144 17.32 -2.68 4.86
C THR A 144 18.60 -3.52 4.93
N GLU A 145 19.29 -3.68 3.80
CA GLU A 145 20.60 -4.33 3.72
C GLU A 145 21.63 -3.61 4.61
N LEU A 146 21.75 -2.28 4.51
CA LEU A 146 22.63 -1.49 5.37
C LEU A 146 22.31 -1.64 6.87
N PHE A 147 21.03 -1.76 7.22
CA PHE A 147 20.62 -2.01 8.61
C PHE A 147 21.07 -3.40 9.10
N ILE A 148 20.98 -4.42 8.25
CA ILE A 148 21.45 -5.78 8.58
C ILE A 148 22.97 -5.75 8.81
N ASP A 149 23.74 -5.14 7.90
CA ASP A 149 25.20 -5.04 8.01
C ASP A 149 25.64 -4.35 9.30
N GLN A 150 24.94 -3.30 9.72
CA GLN A 150 25.22 -2.59 10.97
C GLN A 150 24.96 -3.47 12.21
N CYS A 151 23.93 -4.31 12.18
CA CYS A 151 23.64 -5.25 13.28
C CYS A 151 24.71 -6.35 13.36
N GLU A 152 25.17 -6.88 12.21
CA GLU A 152 26.22 -7.90 12.18
C GLU A 152 27.57 -7.37 12.68
N GLN A 153 27.91 -6.12 12.34
CA GLN A 153 29.12 -5.46 12.83
C GLN A 153 29.07 -5.21 14.36
N ALA A 154 27.89 -5.10 14.94
CA ALA A 154 27.68 -4.97 16.39
C ALA A 154 27.79 -6.30 17.17
N GLY A 155 28.19 -7.40 16.50
CA GLY A 155 28.43 -8.70 17.13
C GLY A 155 27.23 -9.65 17.12
N GLU A 156 26.15 -9.31 16.41
CA GLU A 156 25.07 -10.26 16.15
C GLU A 156 25.51 -11.33 15.13
N PRO A 157 25.08 -12.60 15.28
CA PRO A 157 25.54 -13.70 14.44
C PRO A 157 25.20 -13.47 12.96
N LYS A 158 26.20 -13.68 12.09
CA LYS A 158 26.11 -13.63 10.62
C LYS A 158 24.82 -14.28 10.12
N ARG A 159 23.88 -13.49 9.62
CA ARG A 159 22.74 -14.02 8.87
C ARG A 159 23.23 -14.24 7.44
N ARG A 160 23.46 -15.51 7.10
CA ARG A 160 23.82 -15.95 5.73
C ARG A 160 22.97 -15.23 4.69
N ASP A 161 23.64 -14.62 3.72
CA ASP A 161 23.14 -14.28 2.37
C ASP A 161 21.62 -14.06 2.32
N VAL A 162 21.17 -13.12 3.16
CA VAL A 162 19.74 -12.83 3.28
C VAL A 162 19.45 -11.96 2.07
N GLY A 163 19.06 -12.58 0.96
CA GLY A 163 18.63 -11.86 -0.24
C GLY A 163 17.57 -10.82 0.09
N GLU A 164 17.18 -10.00 -0.88
CA GLU A 164 16.29 -8.83 -0.71
C GLU A 164 15.22 -8.98 0.40
N CYS A 165 15.29 -8.08 1.40
CA CYS A 165 14.45 -8.08 2.58
C CYS A 165 13.70 -6.77 2.76
N ILE A 166 12.59 -6.82 3.50
CA ILE A 166 11.91 -5.64 4.03
C ILE A 166 11.81 -5.71 5.56
N PRO A 167 11.88 -4.57 6.28
CA PRO A 167 11.63 -4.54 7.71
C PRO A 167 10.11 -4.54 7.94
N VAL A 168 9.64 -5.26 8.95
CA VAL A 168 8.23 -5.32 9.35
C VAL A 168 8.14 -5.32 10.88
N LEU A 169 7.21 -4.57 11.46
CA LEU A 169 7.00 -4.64 12.91
C LEU A 169 6.36 -5.96 13.34
N LYS A 170 6.84 -6.54 14.43
CA LYS A 170 6.18 -7.67 15.11
C LYS A 170 4.91 -7.23 15.87
N PRO A 171 3.93 -8.12 16.04
CA PRO A 171 3.82 -9.42 15.36
C PRO A 171 3.57 -9.21 13.85
N VAL A 172 4.24 -10.01 13.02
CA VAL A 172 4.07 -9.95 11.55
C VAL A 172 2.66 -10.46 11.20
N PRO A 173 1.80 -9.64 10.55
CA PRO A 173 0.45 -10.07 10.19
C PRO A 173 0.47 -11.32 9.30
N GLY A 174 -0.40 -12.28 9.57
CA GLY A 174 -0.50 -13.54 8.81
C GLY A 174 0.48 -14.63 9.23
N CYS A 175 1.52 -14.32 10.02
CA CYS A 175 2.30 -15.34 10.72
C CYS A 175 1.51 -15.86 11.92
N ARG A 176 1.43 -17.18 12.10
CA ARG A 176 1.04 -17.74 13.41
C ARG A 176 2.10 -17.27 14.39
N ALA A 177 1.69 -16.59 15.46
CA ALA A 177 2.59 -16.26 16.53
C ALA A 177 3.17 -17.59 17.05
N ALA A 178 4.46 -17.85 16.79
CA ALA A 178 5.21 -18.60 17.77
C ALA A 178 5.05 -17.80 19.05
N GLU A 179 4.64 -18.43 20.15
CA GLU A 179 4.43 -17.79 21.44
C GLU A 179 5.70 -17.06 21.89
N ALA A 180 5.91 -15.84 21.41
CA ALA A 180 6.82 -14.89 21.99
C ALA A 180 6.04 -14.38 23.20
N GLY A 181 6.41 -14.90 24.38
CA GLY A 181 5.76 -14.64 25.65
C GLY A 181 5.31 -13.19 25.77
N GLY A 182 4.07 -13.00 26.22
CA GLY A 182 3.49 -11.69 26.48
C GLY A 182 4.49 -10.82 27.23
N GLY A 183 4.99 -9.80 26.57
CA GLY A 183 6.05 -8.96 27.11
C GLY A 183 5.85 -7.55 26.64
N ALA A 184 5.64 -6.65 27.59
CA ALA A 184 5.61 -5.19 27.46
C ALA A 184 7.00 -4.63 27.10
N GLY A 185 7.64 -5.19 26.07
CA GLY A 185 8.91 -4.73 25.52
C GLY A 185 8.71 -3.76 24.34
N PRO A 186 9.77 -3.01 23.96
CA PRO A 186 9.72 -2.11 22.82
C PRO A 186 9.39 -2.87 21.52
N PRO A 187 8.71 -2.21 20.56
CA PRO A 187 8.32 -2.82 19.29
C PRO A 187 9.54 -3.40 18.56
N GLN A 188 9.53 -4.71 18.31
CA GLN A 188 10.61 -5.40 17.62
C GLN A 188 10.41 -5.35 16.10
N VAL A 189 11.49 -5.04 15.37
CA VAL A 189 11.53 -5.11 13.91
C VAL A 189 11.98 -6.51 13.48
N GLU A 190 11.22 -7.13 12.59
CA GLU A 190 11.57 -8.36 11.91
C GLU A 190 12.05 -8.06 10.49
N ILE A 191 13.18 -8.66 10.10
CA ILE A 191 13.70 -8.59 8.74
C ILE A 191 13.08 -9.75 7.96
N LEU A 192 12.17 -9.42 7.05
CA LEU A 192 11.38 -10.39 6.29
C LEU A 192 11.91 -10.49 4.85
N PRO A 193 12.47 -11.65 4.45
CA PRO A 193 12.88 -11.88 3.07
C PRO A 193 11.69 -11.84 2.11
N LEU A 194 11.87 -11.27 0.91
CA LEU A 194 10.82 -11.21 -0.11
C LEU A 194 10.24 -12.59 -0.47
N PRO A 195 11.01 -13.69 -0.59
CA PRO A 195 10.44 -15.03 -0.80
C PRO A 195 9.53 -15.50 0.34
N THR A 196 9.84 -15.13 1.58
CA THR A 196 9.02 -15.45 2.75
C THR A 196 7.73 -14.63 2.74
N LEU A 197 7.81 -13.33 2.42
CA LEU A 197 6.63 -12.48 2.22
C LEU A 197 5.72 -13.04 1.12
N GLN A 198 6.28 -13.43 -0.02
CA GLN A 198 5.52 -14.02 -1.13
C GLN A 198 4.80 -15.29 -0.68
N ARG A 199 5.48 -16.19 0.02
CA ARG A 199 4.88 -17.43 0.54
C ARG A 199 3.76 -17.14 1.53
N LEU A 200 3.96 -16.20 2.45
CA LEU A 200 2.95 -15.78 3.42
C LEU A 200 1.71 -15.24 2.70
N LEU A 201 1.89 -14.33 1.75
CA LEU A 201 0.79 -13.78 0.96
C LEU A 201 0.06 -14.89 0.18
N SER A 202 0.78 -15.82 -0.47
CA SER A 202 0.17 -16.94 -1.18
C SER A 202 -0.65 -17.86 -0.27
N GLN A 203 -0.20 -18.08 0.97
CA GLN A 203 -0.91 -18.89 1.95
C GLN A 203 -2.18 -18.20 2.48
N GLN A 204 -2.10 -16.90 2.74
CA GLN A 204 -3.20 -16.13 3.34
C GLN A 204 -4.20 -15.61 2.29
N LEU A 205 -3.80 -15.56 1.02
CA LEU A 205 -4.59 -15.08 -0.13
C LEU A 205 -4.66 -16.15 -1.23
N PRO A 206 -5.24 -17.34 -0.96
CA PRO A 206 -5.14 -18.51 -1.85
C PRO A 206 -5.82 -18.31 -3.23
N HIS A 207 -6.72 -17.34 -3.34
CA HIS A 207 -7.44 -17.03 -4.58
C HIS A 207 -6.94 -15.75 -5.27
N THR A 208 -5.85 -15.17 -4.79
CA THR A 208 -5.30 -13.92 -5.31
C THR A 208 -4.04 -14.20 -6.14
N LYS A 209 -4.00 -13.70 -7.37
CA LYS A 209 -2.76 -13.64 -8.16
C LYS A 209 -1.84 -12.57 -7.58
N LEU A 210 -0.57 -12.91 -7.33
CA LEU A 210 0.39 -12.04 -6.65
C LEU A 210 1.55 -11.65 -7.58
N LYS A 211 1.95 -10.38 -7.56
CA LYS A 211 3.17 -9.89 -8.20
C LYS A 211 3.89 -8.93 -7.25
N LEU A 212 5.03 -9.38 -6.72
CA LEU A 212 5.96 -8.50 -6.00
C LEU A 212 6.91 -7.87 -7.02
N LEU A 213 6.95 -6.54 -7.05
CA LEU A 213 7.76 -5.78 -8.00
C LEU A 213 8.95 -5.16 -7.28
N ARG A 214 10.10 -5.14 -7.95
CA ARG A 214 11.31 -4.45 -7.51
C ARG A 214 11.54 -3.30 -8.47
N ILE A 215 11.39 -2.08 -8.00
CA ILE A 215 11.32 -0.92 -8.89
C ILE A 215 12.14 0.22 -8.29
N PRO A 216 12.96 0.93 -9.07
CA PRO A 216 13.54 2.19 -8.61
C PRO A 216 12.45 3.21 -8.28
N PHE A 217 12.60 4.01 -7.23
CA PHE A 217 11.58 4.98 -6.82
C PHE A 217 11.14 5.91 -7.97
N HIS A 218 12.08 6.37 -8.80
CA HIS A 218 11.80 7.24 -9.93
C HIS A 218 10.99 6.59 -11.07
N ALA A 219 10.77 5.27 -11.04
CA ALA A 219 10.06 4.51 -12.05
C ALA A 219 8.72 3.92 -11.54
N THR A 220 8.31 4.21 -10.29
CA THR A 220 7.10 3.65 -9.68
C THR A 220 5.82 4.13 -10.36
N TRP A 221 5.79 5.37 -10.84
CA TRP A 221 4.66 5.94 -11.59
C TRP A 221 4.36 5.20 -12.90
N ARG A 222 5.35 4.51 -13.48
CA ARG A 222 5.17 3.71 -14.71
C ARG A 222 4.43 2.40 -14.49
N GLN A 223 4.25 1.99 -13.23
CA GLN A 223 3.61 0.71 -12.92
C GLN A 223 2.10 0.89 -12.90
N SER A 224 1.38 -0.01 -13.57
CA SER A 224 -0.08 -0.05 -13.52
C SER A 224 -0.61 -1.48 -13.39
N LEU A 225 -1.83 -1.61 -12.87
CA LEU A 225 -2.58 -2.89 -12.94
C LEU A 225 -2.90 -3.32 -14.38
N ALA A 226 -2.68 -2.46 -15.38
CA ALA A 226 -2.69 -2.85 -16.79
C ALA A 226 -1.58 -3.86 -17.12
N ASP A 227 -0.44 -3.81 -16.43
CA ASP A 227 0.72 -4.68 -16.64
C ASP A 227 0.61 -6.03 -15.92
N PHE A 228 -0.54 -6.27 -15.29
CA PHE A 228 -0.88 -7.53 -14.64
C PHE A 228 -1.61 -8.44 -15.62
N GLN A 229 -0.81 -9.21 -16.37
CA GLN A 229 -1.27 -10.34 -17.20
C GLN A 229 -1.73 -11.51 -16.31
#